data_AF-A0A6A8GWW3-F1
#
_entry.id   AF-A0A6A8GWW3-F1
#
_cell.length_a   1.000
_cell.length_b   1.000
_cell.length_c   1.000
_cell.angle_alpha   90.00
_cell.angle_beta   90.00
_cell.angle_gamma   90.00
#
_symmetry.space_group_name_H-M   'P 1'
#
loop_
_entity.id
_entity.type
_entity.pdbx_description
1 polymer ?
#
loop_
_entity_poly.entity_id
_entity_poly.type
_entity_poly.pdbx_seq_one_letter_code
_entity_poly.pdbx_strand_id
1 'polypeptide(L)'
;METVMRMVEEQENMRVPEELVPYCPACGEPMSMNLRCDDTFVEDGSWHETSLRYAEFIRRTSGKKVLFLELGVGMTPPSSSSIRSGE
;
A
#
# COMPACT_ATOMS: atom_id res chain seq x y z
N MET A 1 -11.04 12.91 -1.90
CA MET A 1 -11.13 12.80 -3.38
C MET A 1 -11.22 14.15 -4.05
N GLU A 2 -11.84 15.17 -3.44
CA GLU A 2 -11.96 16.52 -4.02
C GLU A 2 -10.64 17.10 -4.53
N THR A 3 -9.57 17.09 -3.72
CA THR A 3 -8.24 17.61 -4.13
C THR A 3 -7.70 16.91 -5.39
N VAL A 4 -7.86 15.59 -5.49
CA VAL A 4 -7.40 14.83 -6.67
C VAL A 4 -8.21 15.21 -7.90
N MET A 5 -9.52 15.41 -7.76
CA MET A 5 -10.36 15.85 -8.88
C MET A 5 -9.94 17.24 -9.37
N ARG A 6 -9.68 18.18 -8.45
CA ARG A 6 -9.16 19.51 -8.79
C ARG A 6 -7.80 19.46 -9.47
N MET A 7 -6.89 18.62 -8.99
CA MET A 7 -5.60 18.38 -9.66
C MET A 7 -5.78 17.89 -11.10
N VAL A 8 -6.76 17.02 -11.35
CA VAL A 8 -7.04 16.50 -12.70
C VAL A 8 -7.62 17.59 -13.59
N GLU A 9 -8.51 18.43 -13.07
CA GLU A 9 -9.21 19.49 -13.80
C GLU A 9 -8.32 20.70 -14.10
N GLU A 10 -7.47 21.10 -13.15
CA GLU A 10 -6.69 22.35 -13.19
C GLU A 10 -5.26 22.16 -13.73
N GLN A 11 -4.81 20.92 -13.97
CA GLN A 11 -3.45 20.69 -14.50
C GLN A 11 -3.26 21.28 -15.90
N GLU A 12 -2.05 21.75 -16.18
CA GLU A 12 -1.63 22.18 -17.51
C GLU A 12 -0.15 21.81 -17.73
N ASN A 13 0.24 21.44 -18.95
CA ASN A 13 1.64 21.13 -19.29
C ASN A 13 2.29 20.09 -18.34
N MET A 14 1.52 19.06 -17.97
CA MET A 14 1.89 17.98 -17.03
C MET A 14 2.25 18.47 -15.61
N ARG A 15 1.67 19.60 -15.17
CA ARG A 15 1.86 20.14 -13.83
C ARG A 15 0.53 20.53 -13.20
N VAL A 16 0.38 20.23 -11.91
CA VAL A 16 -0.71 20.74 -11.09
C VAL A 16 -0.32 22.12 -10.51
N PRO A 17 -1.28 23.00 -10.24
CA PRO A 17 -1.05 24.22 -9.45
C PRO A 17 -0.38 23.92 -8.10
N GLU A 18 0.56 24.77 -7.66
CA GLU A 18 1.36 24.55 -6.44
C GLU A 18 0.49 24.54 -5.17
N GLU A 19 -0.55 25.37 -5.15
CA GLU A 19 -1.52 25.44 -4.06
C GLU A 19 -2.35 24.16 -3.87
N LEU A 20 -2.37 23.27 -4.88
CA LEU A 20 -3.02 21.98 -4.78
C LEU A 20 -2.11 20.91 -4.20
N VAL A 21 -0.79 21.12 -4.16
CA VAL A 21 0.16 20.14 -3.63
C VAL A 21 -0.10 19.95 -2.13
N PRO A 22 -0.43 18.74 -1.67
CA PRO A 22 -0.63 18.48 -0.25
C PRO A 22 0.71 18.49 0.48
N TYR A 23 0.75 19.12 1.65
CA TYR A 23 1.91 19.15 2.53
C TYR A 23 1.60 18.45 3.85
N CYS A 24 2.60 17.75 4.40
CA CYS A 24 2.48 17.05 5.66
C CYS A 24 2.30 18.06 6.80
N PRO A 25 1.25 17.97 7.62
CA PRO A 25 1.03 18.92 8.71
C PRO A 25 2.06 18.78 9.84
N ALA A 26 2.80 17.67 9.93
CA ALA A 26 3.78 17.43 10.99
C ALA A 26 5.18 17.99 10.66
N CYS A 27 5.60 17.93 9.39
CA CYS A 27 6.95 18.34 8.97
C CYS A 27 7.00 19.38 7.85
N GLY A 28 5.88 19.67 7.18
CA GLY A 28 5.80 20.65 6.10
C GLY A 28 6.33 20.19 4.75
N GLU A 29 6.76 18.92 4.62
CA GLU A 29 7.23 18.35 3.35
C GLU A 29 6.05 17.99 2.42
N PRO A 30 6.23 18.03 1.08
CA PRO A 30 5.21 17.55 0.15
C PRO A 30 4.83 16.08 0.41
N MET A 31 3.55 15.78 0.38
CA MET A 31 3.07 14.40 0.56
C MET A 31 3.17 13.61 -0.76
N SER A 32 3.44 12.32 -0.64
CA SER A 32 3.38 11.35 -1.73
C SER A 32 2.16 10.43 -1.58
N MET A 33 1.87 9.63 -2.62
CA MET A 33 0.88 8.56 -2.50
C MET A 33 1.36 7.52 -1.49
N ASN A 34 0.42 6.93 -0.73
CA ASN A 34 0.74 5.83 0.17
C ASN A 34 0.99 4.51 -0.60
N LEU A 35 2.12 4.45 -1.30
CA LEU A 35 2.60 3.32 -2.08
C LEU A 35 3.88 2.79 -1.45
N ARG A 36 4.00 1.46 -1.33
CA ARG A 36 5.23 0.83 -0.82
C ARG A 36 6.30 0.80 -1.91
N CYS A 37 6.93 1.94 -2.17
CA CYS A 37 8.05 2.10 -3.11
C CYS A 37 9.39 2.41 -2.43
N ASP A 38 9.36 2.84 -1.17
CA ASP A 38 10.52 3.19 -0.34
C ASP A 38 10.17 3.05 1.16
N ASP A 39 11.05 3.55 2.03
CA ASP A 39 10.92 3.48 3.49
C ASP A 39 9.94 4.50 4.10
N THR A 40 9.19 5.25 3.28
CA THR A 40 8.22 6.26 3.73
C THR A 40 6.76 5.79 3.71
N PHE A 41 6.52 4.52 3.35
CA PHE A 41 5.18 3.92 3.37
C PHE A 41 4.54 3.99 4.77
N VAL A 42 3.31 4.49 4.84
CA VAL A 42 2.62 4.71 6.11
C VAL A 42 1.85 3.46 6.53
N GLU A 43 2.33 2.82 7.60
CA GLU A 43 1.68 1.71 8.28
C GLU A 43 0.85 2.24 9.46
N ASP A 44 -0.38 2.67 9.18
CA ASP A 44 -1.26 3.16 10.24
C ASP A 44 -1.84 2.02 11.12
N GLY A 45 -2.60 2.37 12.15
CA GLY A 45 -3.20 1.38 13.05
C GLY A 45 -4.12 0.36 12.34
N SER A 46 -4.84 0.80 11.30
CA SER A 46 -5.71 -0.08 10.50
C SER A 46 -4.89 -1.05 9.66
N TRP A 47 -3.76 -0.59 9.11
CA TRP A 47 -2.81 -1.45 8.42
C TRP A 47 -2.28 -2.55 9.33
N HIS A 48 -1.85 -2.20 10.55
CA HIS A 48 -1.37 -3.18 11.53
C HIS A 48 -2.47 -4.16 11.96
N GLU A 49 -3.68 -3.66 12.24
CA GLU A 49 -4.81 -4.52 12.59
C GLU A 49 -5.13 -5.54 11.48
N THR A 50 -5.15 -5.08 10.23
CA THR A 50 -5.43 -5.94 9.08
C THR A 50 -4.32 -6.96 8.85
N SER A 51 -3.06 -6.54 9.00
CA SER A 51 -1.89 -7.43 8.93
C SER A 51 -1.96 -8.53 10.00
N LEU A 52 -2.32 -8.18 11.24
CA LEU A 52 -2.51 -9.15 12.33
C LEU A 52 -3.64 -10.13 12.04
N ARG A 53 -4.76 -9.68 11.48
CA ARG A 53 -5.87 -10.57 11.08
C ARG A 53 -5.42 -11.59 10.04
N TYR A 54 -4.60 -11.18 9.06
CA TYR A 54 -4.02 -12.10 8.07
C TYR A 54 -3.07 -13.12 8.74
N ALA A 55 -2.14 -12.65 9.58
CA ALA A 55 -1.22 -13.53 10.30
C ALA A 55 -1.96 -14.56 11.19
N GLU A 56 -3.03 -14.11 11.85
CA GLU A 56 -3.85 -14.98 12.69
C GLU A 56 -4.62 -16.03 11.89
N PHE A 57 -5.11 -15.69 10.69
CA PHE A 57 -5.71 -16.66 9.78
C PHE A 57 -4.71 -17.78 9.46
N ILE A 58 -3.50 -17.42 9.00
CA ILE A 58 -2.44 -18.39 8.67
C ILE A 58 -2.13 -19.30 9.86
N ARG A 59 -1.97 -18.73 11.07
CA ARG A 59 -1.71 -19.48 12.29
C ARG A 59 -2.83 -20.47 12.61
N ARG A 60 -4.10 -20.06 12.50
CA ARG A 60 -5.28 -20.89 12.80
C ARG A 60 -5.53 -22.00 11.78
N THR A 61 -5.05 -21.82 10.55
CA THR A 61 -5.26 -22.77 9.46
C THR A 61 -4.09 -23.72 9.25
N SER A 62 -2.99 -23.54 9.99
CA SER A 62 -1.85 -24.45 9.95
C SER A 62 -2.26 -25.90 10.26
N GLY A 63 -1.71 -26.85 9.47
CA GLY A 63 -2.04 -28.27 9.57
C GLY A 63 -3.41 -28.69 9.02
N LYS A 64 -4.19 -27.76 8.45
CA LYS A 64 -5.49 -28.06 7.82
C LYS A 64 -5.35 -28.18 6.30
N LYS A 65 -6.35 -28.80 5.67
CA LYS A 65 -6.49 -28.79 4.20
C LYS A 65 -7.00 -27.43 3.75
N VAL A 66 -6.09 -26.58 3.25
CA VAL A 66 -6.36 -25.21 2.82
C VAL A 66 -5.96 -25.06 1.36
N LEU A 67 -6.83 -24.43 0.55
CA LEU A 67 -6.49 -24.03 -0.80
C LEU A 67 -5.92 -22.61 -0.78
N PHE A 68 -4.66 -22.46 -1.20
CA PHE A 68 -4.07 -21.16 -1.49
C PHE A 68 -4.26 -20.88 -2.98
N LEU A 69 -5.10 -19.89 -3.30
CA LEU A 69 -5.41 -19.51 -4.67
C LEU A 69 -4.67 -18.22 -5.02
N GLU A 70 -3.68 -18.33 -5.90
CA GLU A 70 -2.95 -17.18 -6.45
C GLU A 70 -3.52 -16.83 -7.84
N LEU A 71 -3.92 -15.57 -8.04
CA LEU A 71 -4.48 -15.07 -9.29
C LEU A 71 -3.69 -13.84 -9.75
N GLY A 72 -3.01 -13.93 -10.90
CA GLY A 72 -2.30 -12.79 -11.49
C GLY A 72 -1.08 -12.30 -10.70
N VAL A 73 -0.49 -13.15 -9.86
CA VAL A 73 0.74 -12.83 -9.11
C VAL A 73 1.95 -13.10 -10.01
N GLY A 74 2.80 -12.08 -10.20
CA GLY A 74 4.02 -12.16 -11.02
C GLY A 74 5.29 -11.84 -10.24
N MET A 75 6.43 -11.82 -10.93
CA MET A 75 7.74 -11.49 -10.36
C MET A 75 8.03 -9.98 -10.45
N THR A 76 7.50 -9.19 -9.52
CA THR A 76 7.95 -7.80 -9.27
C THR A 76 8.94 -7.78 -8.08
N PRO A 77 9.87 -6.80 -8.00
CA PRO A 77 10.85 -6.69 -6.90
C PRO A 77 10.20 -6.72 -5.50
N PRO A 78 10.89 -7.19 -4.46
CA PRO A 78 10.35 -8.19 -3.56
C PRO A 78 9.42 -7.61 -2.49
N SER A 79 8.13 -7.95 -2.58
CA SER A 79 7.26 -8.09 -1.40
C SER A 79 6.75 -9.52 -1.22
N SER A 80 6.86 -10.38 -2.23
CA SER A 80 6.11 -11.64 -2.31
C SER A 80 6.94 -12.90 -2.63
N SER A 81 8.26 -12.81 -2.82
CA SER A 81 9.09 -13.99 -3.15
C SER A 81 9.46 -14.89 -1.95
N SER A 82 8.68 -14.86 -0.86
CA SER A 82 8.95 -15.63 0.37
C SER A 82 7.81 -16.55 0.82
N ILE A 83 6.97 -17.03 -0.10
CA ILE A 83 6.13 -18.20 0.20
C ILE A 83 7.03 -19.44 0.11
N ARG A 84 7.64 -19.82 1.25
CA ARG A 84 8.21 -21.16 1.39
C ARG A 84 7.05 -22.13 1.48
N SER A 85 6.91 -22.99 0.49
CA SER A 85 6.14 -24.22 0.57
C SER A 85 6.60 -24.97 1.83
N GLY A 86 5.70 -25.09 2.82
CA GLY A 86 5.93 -25.94 3.97
C GLY A 86 6.04 -27.38 3.52
N GLU A 87 7.13 -28.04 3.91
CA GLU A 87 7.21 -29.49 4.07
C GLU A 87 6.35 -29.93 5.26
#